data_AF-A0A9D3AMU1-F1
#
_entry.id   AF-A0A9D3AMU1-F1
#
_cell.length_a   1.000
_cell.length_b   1.000
_cell.length_c   1.000
_cell.angle_alpha   90.00
_cell.angle_beta   90.00
_cell.angle_gamma   90.00
#
_symmetry.space_group_name_H-M   'P 1'
#
loop_
_entity.id
_entity.type
_entity.pdbx_description
1 polymer ?
#
loop_
_entity_poly.entity_id
_entity_poly.type
_entity_poly.pdbx_seq_one_letter_code
_entity_poly.pdbx_strand_id
1 'polypeptide(L)'
;MKKLFKLLLITCISGIYLTSCNDDDQPYYSATMSTYFVTDLKGITSLNSQIMLDTFNTAALLNPANNADYWYYRYGVREVQVTGVSMKITSTNDDFDVINGTLSFYEIGLDTVVVNKTNNTPITQWTMNNTNFKLGQTVIFNNSNNQYEDIADLLYNFDPFGITFEGSTNNNNIQFNCQLLITAKVWINY
;
A
#
# COMPACT_ATOMS: atom_id res chain seq x y z
N MET A 1 5.52 -75.22 -15.95
CA MET A 1 4.95 -74.04 -16.63
C MET A 1 4.20 -73.04 -15.75
N LYS A 2 4.07 -73.21 -14.41
CA LYS A 2 3.39 -72.22 -13.53
C LYS A 2 4.32 -71.19 -12.86
N LYS A 3 5.64 -71.31 -13.02
CA LYS A 3 6.64 -70.40 -12.40
C LYS A 3 7.18 -69.32 -13.35
N LEU A 4 7.08 -69.49 -14.68
CA LEU A 4 7.47 -68.47 -15.66
C LEU A 4 6.43 -67.35 -15.81
N PHE A 5 5.14 -67.64 -15.57
CA PHE A 5 4.08 -66.64 -15.67
C PHE A 5 4.09 -65.61 -14.53
N LYS A 6 4.67 -65.96 -13.37
CA LYS A 6 4.83 -65.02 -12.24
C LYS A 6 6.00 -64.04 -12.42
N LEU A 7 6.96 -64.34 -13.28
CA LEU A 7 8.09 -63.44 -13.55
C LEU A 7 7.71 -62.37 -14.59
N LEU A 8 6.87 -62.71 -15.57
CA LEU A 8 6.43 -61.77 -16.61
C LEU A 8 5.47 -60.68 -16.08
N LEU A 9 4.73 -60.95 -15.01
CA LEU A 9 3.77 -60.00 -14.43
C LEU A 9 4.45 -58.92 -13.54
N ILE A 10 5.68 -59.15 -13.09
CA ILE A 10 6.42 -58.20 -12.24
C ILE A 10 7.14 -57.14 -13.10
N THR A 11 7.48 -57.45 -14.34
CA THR A 11 8.15 -56.52 -15.27
C THR A 11 7.21 -55.53 -15.97
N CYS A 12 5.88 -55.70 -15.88
CA CYS A 12 4.93 -54.76 -16.48
C CYS A 12 4.46 -53.64 -15.54
N ILE A 13 4.82 -53.65 -14.25
CA ILE A 13 4.45 -52.59 -13.29
C ILE A 13 5.57 -51.55 -13.15
N SER A 14 6.79 -51.85 -13.60
CA SER A 14 7.93 -50.91 -13.59
C SER A 14 7.93 -49.92 -14.78
N GLY A 15 6.87 -49.90 -15.61
CA GLY A 15 6.82 -49.11 -16.85
C GLY A 15 5.86 -47.92 -16.88
N ILE A 16 5.11 -47.63 -15.81
CA ILE A 16 4.13 -46.52 -15.78
C ILE A 16 4.40 -45.55 -14.61
N TYR A 17 5.67 -45.22 -14.37
CA TYR A 17 6.05 -44.16 -13.42
C TYR A 17 6.98 -43.10 -14.03
N LEU A 18 7.09 -43.01 -15.35
CA LEU A 18 7.95 -42.02 -16.01
C LEU A 18 7.20 -41.11 -17.01
N THR A 19 5.92 -40.87 -16.77
CA THR A 19 5.20 -39.72 -17.34
C THR A 19 4.15 -39.20 -16.34
N SER A 20 4.55 -38.89 -15.10
CA SER A 20 4.12 -37.58 -14.62
C SER A 20 5.26 -36.66 -15.00
N CYS A 21 5.00 -35.76 -15.96
CA CYS A 21 5.52 -34.42 -15.83
C CYS A 21 5.01 -33.97 -14.46
N ASN A 22 5.78 -34.25 -13.41
CA ASN A 22 5.96 -33.21 -12.43
C ASN A 22 6.60 -32.12 -13.27
N ASP A 23 5.79 -31.15 -13.70
CA ASP A 23 6.35 -29.84 -14.02
C ASP A 23 7.23 -29.55 -12.81
N ASP A 24 8.54 -29.62 -13.04
CA ASP A 24 9.53 -29.39 -12.05
C ASP A 24 9.13 -28.09 -11.36
N ASP A 25 8.70 -28.20 -10.10
CA ASP A 25 8.87 -27.20 -9.06
C ASP A 25 10.37 -26.90 -9.04
N GLN A 26 10.84 -26.18 -10.06
CA GLN A 26 12.08 -25.42 -10.00
C GLN A 26 11.97 -24.68 -8.68
N PRO A 27 12.93 -24.81 -7.75
CA PRO A 27 12.88 -24.01 -6.54
C PRO A 27 12.94 -22.56 -7.00
N TYR A 28 11.78 -21.91 -7.09
CA TYR A 28 11.69 -20.49 -7.33
C TYR A 28 12.56 -19.87 -6.26
N TYR A 29 13.69 -19.28 -6.67
CA TYR A 29 14.56 -18.57 -5.74
C TYR A 29 13.78 -17.34 -5.29
N SER A 30 13.01 -17.50 -4.22
CA SER A 30 12.20 -16.44 -3.66
C SER A 30 13.11 -15.57 -2.80
N ALA A 31 13.36 -14.34 -3.23
CA ALA A 31 13.99 -13.35 -2.36
C ALA A 31 12.93 -12.49 -1.70
N THR A 32 13.28 -11.89 -0.56
CA THR A 32 12.48 -10.85 0.08
C THR A 32 13.25 -9.56 0.13
N MET A 33 12.61 -8.45 -0.23
CA MET A 33 13.15 -7.11 -0.04
C MET A 33 12.21 -6.26 0.81
N SER A 34 12.78 -5.33 1.58
CA SER A 34 12.03 -4.28 2.26
C SER A 34 12.08 -3.02 1.41
N THR A 35 10.92 -2.42 1.16
CA THR A 35 10.78 -1.21 0.35
C THR A 35 9.99 -0.14 1.10
N TYR A 36 10.22 1.11 0.70
CA TYR A 36 9.67 2.30 1.33
C TYR A 36 9.07 3.19 0.24
N PHE A 37 7.81 3.58 0.41
CA PHE A 37 7.15 4.54 -0.47
C PHE A 37 6.85 5.80 0.33
N VAL A 38 7.28 6.94 -0.20
CA VAL A 38 7.22 8.23 0.48
C VAL A 38 6.50 9.23 -0.40
N THR A 39 5.58 9.99 0.18
CA THR A 39 4.94 11.12 -0.49
C THR A 39 4.63 12.24 0.49
N ASP A 40 4.64 13.49 0.01
CA ASP A 40 4.38 14.67 0.82
C ASP A 40 2.97 15.22 0.54
N LEU A 41 2.23 15.45 1.61
CA LEU A 41 0.91 16.08 1.62
C LEU A 41 1.06 17.51 2.17
N LYS A 42 0.66 18.51 1.37
CA LYS A 42 0.77 19.93 1.71
C LYS A 42 -0.60 20.52 1.96
N GLY A 43 -0.86 21.00 3.17
CA GLY A 43 -2.15 21.50 3.59
C GLY A 43 -2.11 22.98 4.00
N ILE A 44 -3.22 23.66 3.72
CA ILE A 44 -3.51 24.99 4.27
C ILE A 44 -4.92 24.93 4.82
N THR A 45 -5.11 25.37 6.07
CA THR A 45 -6.44 25.45 6.68
C THR A 45 -7.13 26.72 6.22
N SER A 46 -8.41 26.62 5.89
CA SER A 46 -9.25 27.76 5.53
C SER A 46 -10.51 27.80 6.38
N LEU A 47 -10.95 29.00 6.74
CA LEU A 47 -12.18 29.20 7.50
C LEU A 47 -13.38 28.63 6.74
N ASN A 48 -14.07 27.68 7.37
CA ASN A 48 -15.35 27.21 6.89
C ASN A 48 -16.47 27.88 7.71
N SER A 49 -17.11 28.87 7.09
CA SER A 49 -18.14 29.70 7.72
C SER A 49 -19.39 28.93 8.14
N GLN A 50 -19.60 27.71 7.65
CA GLN A 50 -20.79 26.90 7.95
C GLN A 50 -20.64 26.08 9.25
N ILE A 51 -19.43 25.65 9.58
CA ILE A 51 -19.18 24.75 10.72
C ILE A 51 -18.40 25.41 11.87
N MET A 52 -18.04 26.69 11.72
CA MET A 52 -17.23 27.46 12.69
C MET A 52 -15.93 26.75 13.11
N LEU A 53 -15.38 25.95 12.20
CA LEU A 53 -14.07 25.31 12.29
C LEU A 53 -13.32 25.59 11.00
N ASP A 54 -12.00 25.63 11.07
CA ASP A 54 -11.16 25.68 9.88
C ASP A 54 -11.04 24.27 9.30
N THR A 55 -11.12 24.15 7.99
CA THR A 55 -10.98 22.86 7.29
C THR A 55 -9.71 22.84 6.46
N PHE A 56 -9.13 21.67 6.28
CA PHE A 56 -8.07 21.43 5.31
C PHE A 56 -8.42 20.24 4.42
N ASN A 57 -7.91 20.28 3.20
CA ASN A 57 -7.94 19.16 2.27
C ASN A 57 -6.63 19.19 1.49
N THR A 58 -5.85 18.12 1.61
CA THR A 58 -4.60 17.95 0.86
C THR A 58 -4.61 16.60 0.17
N ALA A 59 -3.97 16.55 -1.00
CA ALA A 59 -3.89 15.36 -1.81
C ALA A 59 -2.48 15.21 -2.39
N ALA A 60 -2.09 13.96 -2.60
CA ALA A 60 -0.86 13.59 -3.28
C ALA A 60 -1.11 12.37 -4.17
N LEU A 61 -0.25 12.22 -5.17
CA LEU A 61 -0.14 11.00 -5.95
C LEU A 61 1.08 10.22 -5.46
N LEU A 62 0.91 8.91 -5.31
CA LEU A 62 2.01 7.99 -5.07
C LEU A 62 2.12 7.08 -6.28
N ASN A 63 3.27 7.09 -6.93
CA ASN A 63 3.57 6.23 -8.06
C ASN A 63 4.60 5.17 -7.63
N PRO A 64 4.21 3.89 -7.52
CA PRO A 64 5.14 2.82 -7.17
C PRO A 64 6.34 2.73 -8.10
N ALA A 65 6.19 3.09 -9.39
CA ALA A 65 7.26 3.09 -10.38
C ALA A 65 8.38 4.11 -10.09
N ASN A 66 8.12 5.11 -9.24
CA ASN A 66 9.15 6.07 -8.83
C ASN A 66 10.15 5.46 -7.82
N ASN A 67 9.82 4.31 -7.20
CA ASN A 67 10.78 3.56 -6.39
C ASN A 67 11.61 2.65 -7.30
N ALA A 68 12.88 3.01 -7.51
CA ALA A 68 13.76 2.35 -8.47
C ALA A 68 13.96 0.85 -8.18
N ASP A 69 14.16 0.48 -6.92
CA ASP A 69 14.36 -0.91 -6.51
C ASP A 69 13.09 -1.73 -6.75
N TYR A 70 11.94 -1.21 -6.32
CA TYR A 70 10.65 -1.86 -6.53
C TYR A 70 10.32 -2.01 -8.02
N TRP A 71 10.54 -0.95 -8.80
CA TRP A 71 10.30 -0.95 -10.24
C TRP A 71 11.22 -1.91 -11.00
N TYR A 72 12.48 -2.03 -10.59
CA TYR A 72 13.45 -2.93 -11.21
C TYR A 72 12.96 -4.38 -11.17
N TYR A 73 12.37 -4.81 -10.05
CA TYR A 73 11.89 -6.18 -9.85
C TYR A 73 10.42 -6.43 -10.25
N ARG A 74 9.71 -5.45 -10.83
CA ARG A 74 8.25 -5.50 -11.05
C ARG A 74 7.72 -6.77 -11.71
N TYR A 75 8.44 -7.34 -12.68
CA TYR A 75 8.00 -8.55 -13.40
C TYR A 75 8.19 -9.86 -12.60
N GLY A 76 8.96 -9.81 -11.52
CA GLY A 76 9.17 -10.94 -10.62
C GLY A 76 8.40 -10.81 -9.31
N VAL A 77 7.72 -9.68 -9.04
CA VAL A 77 6.96 -9.51 -7.80
C VAL A 77 5.81 -10.51 -7.75
N ARG A 78 5.79 -11.32 -6.68
CA ARG A 78 4.76 -12.32 -6.42
C ARG A 78 3.78 -11.87 -5.36
N GLU A 79 4.27 -11.15 -4.35
CA GLU A 79 3.50 -10.77 -3.19
C GLU A 79 4.06 -9.47 -2.61
N VAL A 80 3.16 -8.61 -2.15
CA VAL A 80 3.47 -7.39 -1.41
C VAL A 80 2.74 -7.47 -0.08
N GLN A 81 3.44 -7.21 1.02
CA GLN A 81 2.87 -7.08 2.35
C GLN A 81 3.21 -5.70 2.88
N VAL A 82 2.22 -4.85 3.08
CA VAL A 82 2.41 -3.60 3.82
C VAL A 82 2.62 -3.95 5.29
N THR A 83 3.72 -3.45 5.85
CA THR A 83 4.13 -3.71 7.23
C THR A 83 3.95 -2.49 8.14
N GLY A 84 3.67 -1.33 7.55
CA GLY A 84 3.51 -0.09 8.30
C GLY A 84 3.07 1.06 7.42
N VAL A 85 2.20 1.90 7.99
CA VAL A 85 1.81 3.19 7.43
C VAL A 85 1.96 4.24 8.51
N SER A 86 2.68 5.32 8.22
CA SER A 86 2.90 6.42 9.16
C SER A 86 2.90 7.75 8.46
N MET A 87 2.55 8.81 9.19
CA MET A 87 2.58 10.18 8.70
C MET A 87 3.32 11.06 9.71
N LYS A 88 4.33 11.80 9.23
CA LYS A 88 5.15 12.69 10.05
C LYS A 88 4.94 14.15 9.64
N ILE A 89 4.77 15.04 10.60
CA ILE A 89 4.74 16.49 10.34
C ILE A 89 6.16 16.97 10.10
N THR A 90 6.46 17.34 8.85
CA THR A 90 7.81 17.76 8.44
C THR A 90 8.00 19.27 8.52
N SER A 91 6.91 20.04 8.41
CA SER A 91 6.91 21.48 8.68
C SER A 91 5.50 21.93 9.06
N THR A 92 5.40 22.93 9.94
CA THR A 92 4.15 23.67 10.20
C THR A 92 4.50 25.07 10.68
N ASN A 93 3.64 26.06 10.44
CA ASN A 93 3.84 27.42 10.96
C ASN A 93 3.37 27.58 12.41
N ASP A 94 2.53 26.68 12.91
CA ASP A 94 2.11 26.59 14.32
C ASP A 94 1.65 25.16 14.65
N ASP A 95 1.59 24.83 15.93
CA ASP A 95 0.97 23.59 16.43
C ASP A 95 -0.56 23.69 16.25
N PHE A 96 -1.23 22.56 15.99
CA PHE A 96 -2.69 22.55 15.82
C PHE A 96 -3.32 21.21 16.19
N ASP A 97 -4.61 21.23 16.53
CA ASP A 97 -5.36 20.01 16.81
C ASP A 97 -6.19 19.61 15.59
N VAL A 98 -5.98 18.40 15.09
CA VAL A 98 -6.90 17.78 14.14
C VAL A 98 -8.10 17.27 14.94
N ILE A 99 -9.21 18.01 14.87
CA ILE A 99 -10.45 17.68 15.59
C ILE A 99 -11.05 16.42 14.99
N ASN A 100 -11.26 16.44 13.67
CA ASN A 100 -11.71 15.30 12.88
C ASN A 100 -10.86 15.25 11.61
N GLY A 101 -10.17 14.16 11.37
CA GLY A 101 -9.34 13.98 10.18
C GLY A 101 -9.57 12.62 9.54
N THR A 102 -9.42 12.55 8.22
CA THR A 102 -9.52 11.31 7.44
C THR A 102 -8.34 11.24 6.48
N LEU A 103 -7.55 10.18 6.58
CA LEU A 103 -6.55 9.80 5.58
C LEU A 103 -7.18 8.72 4.70
N SER A 104 -7.24 8.94 3.39
CA SER A 104 -7.90 8.06 2.44
C SER A 104 -7.01 7.74 1.25
N PHE A 105 -7.13 6.51 0.75
CA PHE A 105 -6.43 6.02 -0.43
C PHE A 105 -7.44 5.69 -1.52
N TYR A 106 -7.09 6.01 -2.76
CA TYR A 106 -7.98 5.89 -3.92
C TYR A 106 -7.22 5.26 -5.06
N GLU A 107 -7.85 4.31 -5.73
CA GLU A 107 -7.48 3.99 -7.10
C GLU A 107 -7.78 5.21 -7.98
N ILE A 108 -6.85 5.56 -8.86
CA ILE A 108 -7.07 6.58 -9.89
C ILE A 108 -7.10 5.86 -11.24
N GLY A 109 -8.06 6.20 -12.09
CA GLY A 109 -8.02 5.72 -13.47
C GLY A 109 -6.77 6.29 -14.17
N LEU A 110 -6.20 5.51 -15.11
CA LEU A 110 -4.98 5.82 -15.86
C LEU A 110 -4.95 7.23 -16.52
N ASP A 111 -6.11 7.86 -16.71
CA ASP A 111 -6.26 9.18 -17.34
C ASP A 111 -6.40 10.36 -16.36
N THR A 112 -6.34 10.13 -15.04
CA THR A 112 -6.61 11.16 -14.03
C THR A 112 -5.33 11.66 -13.36
N VAL A 113 -4.84 12.83 -13.80
CA VAL A 113 -3.69 13.54 -13.19
C VAL A 113 -4.06 14.20 -11.85
N VAL A 114 -5.35 14.26 -11.52
CA VAL A 114 -5.88 14.89 -10.30
C VAL A 114 -6.63 13.84 -9.49
N VAL A 115 -6.35 13.77 -8.19
CA VAL A 115 -7.16 12.99 -7.23
C VAL A 115 -8.55 13.64 -7.15
N ASN A 116 -9.43 13.24 -8.07
CA ASN A 116 -10.75 13.84 -8.22
C ASN A 116 -11.72 13.07 -7.31
N LYS A 117 -11.83 13.54 -6.05
CA LYS A 117 -12.65 12.93 -4.99
C LYS A 117 -14.11 12.71 -5.39
N THR A 118 -14.62 13.50 -6.33
CA THR A 118 -16.06 13.62 -6.62
C THR A 118 -16.73 12.32 -7.09
N ASN A 119 -15.97 11.36 -7.64
CA ASN A 119 -16.52 10.10 -8.16
C ASN A 119 -15.84 8.83 -7.62
N ASN A 120 -14.76 8.93 -6.84
CA ASN A 120 -14.00 7.76 -6.39
C ASN A 120 -14.31 7.45 -4.92
N THR A 121 -14.80 6.25 -4.67
CA THR A 121 -14.93 5.72 -3.31
C THR A 121 -13.52 5.40 -2.79
N PRO A 122 -13.16 5.79 -1.55
CA PRO A 122 -11.89 5.38 -0.97
C PRO A 122 -11.79 3.85 -0.97
N ILE A 123 -10.64 3.34 -1.42
CA ILE A 123 -10.30 1.93 -1.31
C ILE A 123 -10.08 1.59 0.17
N THR A 124 -9.38 2.46 0.89
CA THR A 124 -9.20 2.33 2.33
C THR A 124 -9.04 3.69 3.01
N GLN A 125 -9.30 3.74 4.32
CA GLN A 125 -9.20 4.98 5.09
C GLN A 125 -8.94 4.78 6.59
N TRP A 126 -8.38 5.82 7.21
CA TRP A 126 -8.27 6.00 8.65
C TRP A 126 -8.93 7.28 9.07
N THR A 127 -9.67 7.22 10.18
CA THR A 127 -10.17 8.41 10.86
C THR A 127 -9.30 8.71 12.09
N MET A 128 -9.08 9.98 12.34
CA MET A 128 -8.33 10.51 13.48
C MET A 128 -9.18 11.56 14.16
N ASN A 129 -9.25 11.50 15.49
CA ASN A 129 -10.00 12.48 16.26
C ASN A 129 -9.11 13.05 17.36
N ASN A 130 -9.21 14.36 17.58
CA ASN A 130 -8.49 15.10 18.62
C ASN A 130 -6.98 14.78 18.67
N THR A 131 -6.34 14.77 17.50
CA THR A 131 -4.91 14.46 17.39
C THR A 131 -4.11 15.75 17.28
N ASN A 132 -3.23 15.98 18.26
CA ASN A 132 -2.38 17.16 18.28
C ASN A 132 -1.20 16.99 17.33
N PHE A 133 -1.07 17.89 16.36
CA PHE A 133 -0.03 17.90 15.35
C PHE A 133 1.01 18.98 15.70
N LYS A 134 2.25 18.54 15.85
CA LYS A 134 3.42 19.37 16.12
C LYS A 134 4.54 19.04 15.16
N LEU A 135 5.48 19.96 14.96
CA LEU A 135 6.68 19.68 14.18
C LEU A 135 7.38 18.40 14.67
N GLY A 136 7.62 17.45 13.76
CA GLY A 136 8.27 16.18 14.03
C GLY A 136 7.35 15.09 14.59
N GLN A 137 6.11 15.41 14.98
CA GLN A 137 5.13 14.43 15.45
C GLN A 137 4.87 13.39 14.35
N THR A 138 4.81 12.11 14.76
CA THR A 138 4.52 10.99 13.86
C THR A 138 3.26 10.28 14.33
N VAL A 139 2.31 10.13 13.42
CA VAL A 139 1.11 9.30 13.60
C VAL A 139 1.36 7.95 12.93
N ILE A 140 1.12 6.86 13.66
CA ILE A 140 1.20 5.50 13.14
C ILE A 140 -0.22 4.99 12.96
N PHE A 141 -0.53 4.52 11.75
CA PHE A 141 -1.85 4.01 11.42
C PHE A 141 -1.89 2.51 11.63
N ASN A 142 -2.92 2.00 12.31
CA ASN A 142 -3.06 0.57 12.57
C ASN A 142 -3.64 -0.18 11.35
N ASN A 143 -3.67 -1.51 11.41
CA ASN A 143 -4.31 -2.36 10.40
C ASN A 143 -5.58 -3.05 10.92
N SER A 144 -6.43 -2.34 11.67
CA SER A 144 -7.57 -2.97 12.33
C SER A 144 -8.70 -3.41 11.38
N ASN A 145 -8.73 -2.89 10.15
CA ASN A 145 -9.76 -3.16 9.14
C ASN A 145 -9.16 -3.63 7.80
N ASN A 146 -8.01 -4.31 7.84
CA ASN A 146 -7.30 -4.81 6.65
C ASN A 146 -6.89 -3.73 5.63
N GLN A 147 -6.67 -2.50 6.11
CA GLN A 147 -6.25 -1.39 5.26
C GLN A 147 -4.88 -1.59 4.61
N TYR A 148 -4.00 -2.38 5.25
CA TYR A 148 -2.67 -2.67 4.73
C TYR A 148 -2.74 -3.60 3.51
N GLU A 149 -3.68 -4.55 3.52
CA GLU A 149 -3.97 -5.44 2.41
C GLU A 149 -4.51 -4.64 1.21
N ASP A 150 -5.45 -3.72 1.45
CA ASP A 150 -5.96 -2.81 0.43
C ASP A 150 -4.84 -1.97 -0.23
N ILE A 151 -3.88 -1.47 0.57
CA ILE A 151 -2.71 -0.73 0.05
C ILE A 151 -1.73 -1.67 -0.66
N ALA A 152 -1.57 -2.90 -0.19
CA ALA A 152 -0.71 -3.88 -0.85
C ALA A 152 -1.21 -4.18 -2.27
N ASP A 153 -2.53 -4.29 -2.46
CA ASP A 153 -3.15 -4.47 -3.78
C ASP A 153 -2.87 -3.27 -4.69
N LEU A 154 -3.00 -2.04 -4.18
CA LEU A 154 -2.64 -0.82 -4.92
C LEU A 154 -1.16 -0.81 -5.34
N LEU A 155 -0.26 -1.22 -4.45
CA LEU A 155 1.18 -1.30 -4.75
C LEU A 155 1.50 -2.41 -5.76
N TYR A 156 0.79 -3.54 -5.70
CA TYR A 156 0.97 -4.68 -6.60
C TYR A 156 0.53 -4.37 -8.04
N ASN A 157 -0.39 -3.42 -8.23
CA ASN A 157 -0.81 -2.98 -9.56
C ASN A 157 0.24 -2.12 -10.28
N PHE A 158 1.26 -1.61 -9.57
CA PHE A 158 2.31 -0.70 -10.08
C PHE A 158 1.84 0.64 -10.68
N ASP A 159 0.54 0.85 -10.76
CA ASP A 159 -0.06 2.09 -11.22
C ASP A 159 -0.02 3.17 -10.12
N PRO A 160 0.04 4.46 -10.49
CA PRO A 160 -0.11 5.52 -9.51
C PRO A 160 -1.47 5.45 -8.83
N PHE A 161 -1.54 5.85 -7.56
CA PHE A 161 -2.78 5.96 -6.81
C PHE A 161 -2.84 7.24 -5.98
N GLY A 162 -4.05 7.64 -5.62
CA GLY A 162 -4.34 8.89 -4.93
C GLY A 162 -4.35 8.72 -3.42
N ILE A 163 -3.83 9.71 -2.71
CA ILE A 163 -3.90 9.81 -1.26
C ILE A 163 -4.49 11.17 -0.93
N THR A 164 -5.45 11.23 -0.02
CA THR A 164 -5.94 12.49 0.54
C THR A 164 -5.85 12.48 2.05
N PHE A 165 -5.51 13.62 2.63
CA PHE A 165 -5.69 13.88 4.04
C PHE A 165 -6.56 15.13 4.21
N GLU A 166 -7.70 14.97 4.84
CA GLU A 166 -8.66 16.04 5.02
C GLU A 166 -9.17 16.08 6.45
N GLY A 167 -9.71 17.21 6.87
CA GLY A 167 -10.24 17.33 8.22
C GLY A 167 -10.57 18.75 8.64
N SER A 168 -10.80 18.90 9.93
CA SER A 168 -11.04 20.17 10.60
C SER A 168 -10.11 20.39 11.78
N THR A 169 -9.88 21.65 12.10
CA THR A 169 -9.06 22.14 13.21
C THR A 169 -9.71 23.36 13.85
N ASN A 170 -9.29 23.67 15.08
CA ASN A 170 -9.64 24.88 15.83
C ASN A 170 -8.74 26.09 15.51
N ASN A 171 -7.67 25.89 14.72
CA ASN A 171 -6.71 26.94 14.40
C ASN A 171 -6.82 27.35 12.92
N ASN A 172 -6.82 28.66 12.68
CA ASN A 172 -6.89 29.23 11.34
C ASN A 172 -5.52 29.47 10.73
N ASN A 173 -5.47 29.54 9.40
CA ASN A 173 -4.27 29.87 8.61
C ASN A 173 -3.02 29.01 8.92
N ILE A 174 -3.22 27.77 9.38
CA ILE A 174 -2.16 26.79 9.54
C ILE A 174 -1.73 26.30 8.16
N GLN A 175 -0.43 26.37 7.91
CA GLN A 175 0.23 25.78 6.74
C GLN A 175 1.12 24.67 7.24
N PHE A 176 0.93 23.46 6.72
CA PHE A 176 1.66 22.30 7.17
C PHE A 176 2.06 21.39 6.00
N ASN A 177 3.14 20.64 6.20
CA ASN A 177 3.52 19.54 5.35
C ASN A 177 3.60 18.26 6.20
N CYS A 178 3.01 17.21 5.67
CA CYS A 178 3.08 15.87 6.22
C CYS A 178 3.82 14.96 5.23
N GLN A 179 4.75 14.17 5.71
CA GLN A 179 5.34 13.08 4.94
C GLN A 179 4.64 11.78 5.31
N LEU A 180 3.99 11.15 4.35
CA LEU A 180 3.46 9.80 4.47
C LEU A 180 4.55 8.80 4.08
N LEU A 181 4.73 7.78 4.91
CA LEU A 181 5.61 6.65 4.67
C LEU A 181 4.82 5.35 4.73
N ILE A 182 4.91 4.55 3.66
CA ILE A 182 4.42 3.19 3.58
C ILE A 182 5.64 2.27 3.55
N THR A 183 5.73 1.35 4.51
CA THR A 183 6.76 0.31 4.54
C THR A 183 6.16 -1.00 4.07
N ALA A 184 6.84 -1.69 3.16
CA ALA A 184 6.37 -2.97 2.64
C ALA A 184 7.49 -4.00 2.55
N LYS A 185 7.12 -5.27 2.66
CA LYS A 185 7.94 -6.43 2.34
C LYS A 185 7.45 -7.03 1.03
N VAL A 186 8.37 -7.31 0.11
CA VAL A 186 8.04 -7.78 -1.24
C VAL A 186 8.76 -9.10 -1.50
N TRP A 187 8.02 -10.10 -1.97
CA TRP A 187 8.57 -11.38 -2.41
C TRP A 187 8.71 -11.37 -3.93
N ILE A 188 9.90 -11.77 -4.40
CA ILE A 188 10.26 -11.75 -5.81
C ILE A 188 10.70 -13.15 -6.23
N ASN A 189 10.20 -13.61 -7.37
CA ASN A 189 10.75 -14.74 -8.10
C ASN A 189 11.91 -14.25 -8.97
N TYR A 190 13.07 -14.91 -8.84
CA TYR A 190 14.22 -14.73 -9.72
C TYR A 190 14.25 -15.77 -10.83
#